data_AF-A0A968Z3U2-F1
#
_entry.id   AF-A0A968Z3U2-F1
#
_cell.length_a   1.000
_cell.length_b   1.000
_cell.length_c   1.000
_cell.angle_alpha   90.00
_cell.angle_beta   90.00
_cell.angle_gamma   90.00
#
_symmetry.space_group_name_H-M   'P 1'
#
loop_
_entity.id
_entity.type
_entity.pdbx_description
1 polymer ?
#
loop_
_entity_poly.entity_id
_entity_poly.type
_entity_poly.pdbx_seq_one_letter_code
_entity_poly.pdbx_strand_id
1 'polypeptide(L)'
;MALLVSVIVIIAVGAVAAAIAIESQYRQRPGNALTFAAGQWNLETYSANHYVIVGEPQLINQTRSLEIMVPEVKVEATLLSGNSLDQVKIQTRLMPQHPDAPARADDYWFAYIVKVGKTTQMEITVDIQGPDLNQLKVLWLRVRYITYGPQGRIPKTGHVVVPLRFPNPEAIPAWRSTEIAERLPVATHLLTHLDDPVAVVKRYVMPHAKPGDIITLGETPVAIMQGRWRHPETVKPGWVARRLCYYFMPTSSLATACGMQTLVDVSGAWRVVYAFIVGAIAKKILGQPGLFYQLAGEQARLIDDVTGTLPPYDQFIVLGPHQPQQVVENILKETGLAAAIVDVNDLKAVKILAATSGVNSALLSQALIDNPAGNADEQTPLVLVRPRAQG
;
A
#
# COMPACT_ATOMS: atom_id res chain seq x y z
N MET A 1 1.11 13.78 61.49
CA MET A 1 1.50 12.55 60.77
C MET A 1 0.72 12.36 59.47
N ALA A 2 -0.63 12.40 59.47
CA ALA A 2 -1.45 12.27 58.26
C ALA A 2 -1.14 13.32 57.15
N LEU A 3 -0.98 14.59 57.52
CA LEU A 3 -0.64 15.66 56.55
C LEU A 3 0.71 15.42 55.86
N LEU A 4 1.70 14.90 56.60
CA LEU A 4 3.03 14.59 56.06
C LEU A 4 2.96 13.43 55.07
N VAL A 5 2.18 12.40 55.38
CA VAL A 5 1.94 11.25 54.47
C VAL A 5 1.23 11.72 53.20
N SER A 6 0.20 12.56 53.30
CA SER A 6 -0.48 13.10 52.12
C SER A 6 0.44 13.93 51.22
N VAL A 7 1.31 14.76 51.79
CA VAL A 7 2.30 15.54 51.03
C VAL A 7 3.30 14.63 50.32
N ILE A 8 3.81 13.59 51.00
CA ILE A 8 4.72 12.61 50.39
C ILE A 8 4.06 11.86 49.24
N VAL A 9 2.79 11.45 49.39
CA VAL A 9 2.04 10.78 48.33
C VAL A 9 1.84 11.71 47.13
N ILE A 10 1.48 12.97 47.34
CA ILE A 10 1.31 13.95 46.24
C ILE A 10 2.63 14.17 45.50
N ILE A 11 3.75 14.32 46.22
CA ILE A 11 5.08 14.48 45.61
C ILE A 11 5.46 13.22 44.82
N ALA A 12 5.23 12.03 45.37
CA ALA A 12 5.51 10.76 44.68
C ALA A 12 4.67 10.60 43.41
N VAL A 13 3.36 10.90 43.46
CA VAL A 13 2.48 10.86 42.28
C VAL A 13 2.92 11.89 41.24
N GLY A 14 3.27 13.10 41.66
CA GLY A 14 3.80 14.14 40.78
C GLY A 14 5.12 13.74 40.11
N ALA A 15 6.05 13.14 40.85
CA ALA A 15 7.32 12.65 40.33
C ALA A 15 7.13 11.49 39.34
N VAL A 16 6.20 10.57 39.60
CA VAL A 16 5.84 9.48 38.67
C VAL A 16 5.19 10.06 37.41
N ALA A 17 4.25 11.00 37.54
CA ALA A 17 3.63 11.65 36.39
C ALA A 17 4.65 12.43 35.55
N ALA A 18 5.60 13.14 36.19
CA ALA A 18 6.68 13.84 35.52
C ALA A 18 7.64 12.87 34.82
N ALA A 19 8.03 11.77 35.47
CA ALA A 19 8.85 10.73 34.85
C ALA A 19 8.15 10.08 33.64
N ILE A 20 6.85 9.79 33.76
CA ILE A 20 6.02 9.30 32.64
C ILE A 20 5.95 10.34 31.52
N ALA A 21 5.79 11.63 31.85
CA ALA A 21 5.73 12.70 30.87
C ALA A 21 7.07 12.88 30.13
N ILE A 22 8.20 12.86 30.85
CA ILE A 22 9.55 12.93 30.28
C ILE A 22 9.82 11.72 29.38
N GLU A 23 9.51 10.51 29.86
CA GLU A 23 9.70 9.28 29.10
C GLU A 23 8.77 9.22 27.87
N SER A 24 7.52 9.65 28.02
CA SER A 24 6.55 9.76 26.93
C SER A 24 7.02 10.76 25.88
N GLN A 25 7.48 11.94 26.31
CA GLN A 25 8.07 12.95 25.43
C GLN A 25 9.30 12.39 24.71
N TYR A 26 10.21 11.72 25.42
CA TYR A 26 11.41 11.11 24.85
C TYR A 26 11.07 10.03 23.80
N ARG A 27 10.14 9.13 24.11
CA ARG A 27 9.64 8.09 23.19
C ARG A 27 8.94 8.66 21.96
N GLN A 28 8.29 9.81 22.11
CA GLN A 28 7.59 10.50 21.02
C GLN A 28 8.50 11.39 20.18
N ARG A 29 9.77 11.60 20.55
CA ARG A 29 10.71 12.36 19.71
C ARG A 29 10.90 11.63 18.38
N PRO A 30 10.65 12.27 17.23
CA PRO A 30 10.94 11.69 15.92
C PRO A 30 12.46 11.71 15.69
N GLY A 31 13.17 10.85 16.41
CA GLY A 31 14.62 10.72 16.33
C GLY A 31 15.11 10.09 15.02
N ASN A 32 14.18 9.60 14.20
CA ASN A 32 14.45 8.94 12.93
C ASN A 32 13.22 8.94 12.02
N ALA A 33 13.06 10.03 11.25
CA ALA A 33 11.99 10.20 10.26
C ALA A 33 12.56 10.27 8.83
N LEU A 34 13.53 9.40 8.50
CA LEU A 34 13.96 9.21 7.12
C LEU A 34 12.95 8.34 6.38
N THR A 35 12.30 8.88 5.36
CA THR A 35 11.33 8.17 4.52
C THR A 35 11.95 7.75 3.19
N PHE A 36 11.49 6.62 2.68
CA PHE A 36 11.86 6.11 1.35
C PHE A 36 10.76 6.46 0.37
N ALA A 37 11.13 7.06 -0.76
CA ALA A 37 10.25 7.28 -1.90
C ALA A 37 10.78 6.46 -3.08
N ALA A 38 9.88 5.76 -3.79
CA ALA A 38 10.27 4.88 -4.88
C ALA A 38 10.93 5.64 -6.06
N GLY A 39 10.58 6.90 -6.27
CA GLY A 39 11.10 7.69 -7.39
C GLY A 39 10.52 7.25 -8.74
N GLN A 40 11.17 7.65 -9.82
CA GLN A 40 10.81 7.26 -11.18
C GLN A 40 11.52 5.96 -11.57
N TRP A 41 10.87 5.18 -12.45
CA TRP A 41 11.37 3.90 -12.94
C TRP A 41 11.08 3.76 -14.43
N ASN A 42 12.12 3.49 -15.22
CA ASN A 42 12.05 3.39 -16.67
C ASN A 42 12.57 2.04 -17.16
N LEU A 43 11.94 1.54 -18.22
CA LEU A 43 12.41 0.38 -18.99
C LEU A 43 13.24 0.89 -20.16
N GLU A 44 14.54 1.13 -19.93
CA GLU A 44 15.48 1.65 -20.94
C GLU A 44 15.69 0.65 -22.09
N THR A 45 15.79 -0.64 -21.75
CA THR A 45 15.78 -1.74 -22.72
C THR A 45 14.64 -2.68 -22.39
N TYR A 46 13.82 -3.03 -23.39
CA TYR A 46 12.72 -3.97 -23.26
C TYR A 46 12.61 -4.87 -24.50
N SER A 47 13.48 -5.87 -24.58
CA SER A 47 13.51 -6.87 -25.68
C SER A 47 13.26 -8.28 -25.15
N ALA A 48 12.95 -9.22 -26.04
CA ALA A 48 12.62 -10.60 -25.67
C ALA A 48 13.68 -11.31 -24.79
N ASN A 49 14.95 -10.87 -24.84
CA ASN A 49 16.06 -11.52 -24.15
C ASN A 49 16.86 -10.61 -23.21
N HIS A 50 16.57 -9.31 -23.16
CA HIS A 50 17.30 -8.34 -22.34
C HIS A 50 16.38 -7.22 -21.86
N TYR A 51 16.29 -7.05 -20.54
CA TYR A 51 15.67 -5.88 -19.91
C TYR A 51 16.74 -5.07 -19.17
N VAL A 52 16.69 -3.75 -19.32
CA VAL A 52 17.44 -2.80 -18.51
C VAL A 52 16.44 -1.87 -17.86
N ILE A 53 16.36 -1.94 -16.54
CA ILE A 53 15.45 -1.13 -15.74
C ILE A 53 16.29 -0.15 -14.92
N VAL A 54 15.96 1.13 -14.98
CA VAL A 54 16.64 2.19 -14.21
C VAL A 54 15.63 2.87 -13.32
N GLY A 55 15.97 3.03 -12.05
CA GLY A 55 15.14 3.74 -11.08
C GLY A 55 15.92 4.71 -10.22
N GLU A 56 15.25 5.77 -9.78
CA GLU A 56 15.83 6.87 -9.01
C GLU A 56 15.16 7.06 -7.63
N PRO A 57 15.20 6.06 -6.73
CA PRO A 57 14.60 6.20 -5.41
C PRO A 57 15.31 7.23 -4.54
N GLN A 58 14.56 7.75 -3.57
CA GLN A 58 14.99 8.88 -2.73
C GLN A 58 14.83 8.57 -1.25
N LEU A 59 15.76 9.11 -0.45
CA LEU A 59 15.67 9.13 1.00
C LEU A 59 15.50 10.57 1.48
N ILE A 60 14.39 10.83 2.17
CA ILE A 60 13.96 12.18 2.55
C ILE A 60 13.99 12.32 4.06
N ASN A 61 14.77 13.26 4.60
CA ASN A 61 14.81 13.51 6.04
C ASN A 61 13.66 14.42 6.45
N GLN A 62 12.61 13.83 7.04
CA GLN A 62 11.43 14.54 7.52
C GLN A 62 11.52 15.01 8.98
N THR A 63 12.66 14.83 9.63
CA THR A 63 12.85 15.40 10.98
C THR A 63 12.93 16.92 10.90
N ARG A 64 12.66 17.59 12.02
CA ARG A 64 12.70 19.06 12.11
C ARG A 64 14.03 19.62 12.62
N SER A 65 14.88 18.77 13.19
CA SER A 65 16.05 19.22 13.94
C SER A 65 17.21 18.24 13.96
N LEU A 66 17.10 17.07 13.31
CA LEU A 66 18.10 16.02 13.41
C LEU A 66 18.61 15.62 12.03
N GLU A 67 19.91 15.62 11.85
CA GLU A 67 20.51 14.99 10.70
C GLU A 67 20.43 13.46 10.87
N ILE A 68 20.25 12.75 9.75
CA ILE A 68 20.21 11.29 9.75
C ILE A 68 21.34 10.80 8.86
N MET A 69 22.21 9.96 9.42
CA MET A 69 23.25 9.32 8.65
C MET A 69 22.73 8.02 8.04
N VAL A 70 23.12 7.78 6.78
CA VAL A 70 22.83 6.56 6.02
C VAL A 70 24.15 5.88 5.70
N PRO A 71 24.71 5.11 6.64
CA PRO A 71 26.03 4.51 6.47
C PRO A 71 26.06 3.35 5.48
N GLU A 72 24.91 2.69 5.26
CA GLU A 72 24.82 1.47 4.46
C GLU A 72 23.52 1.47 3.64
N VAL A 73 23.62 1.14 2.35
CA VAL A 73 22.50 0.81 1.47
C VAL A 73 22.86 -0.43 0.66
N LYS A 74 21.89 -1.34 0.50
CA LYS A 74 21.99 -2.55 -0.30
C LYS A 74 20.67 -2.77 -1.06
N VAL A 75 20.75 -3.35 -2.24
CA VAL A 75 19.58 -3.66 -3.07
C VAL A 75 19.51 -5.17 -3.30
N GLU A 76 18.36 -5.75 -2.98
CA GLU A 76 18.03 -7.14 -3.32
C GLU A 76 16.95 -7.12 -4.40
N ALA A 77 17.14 -7.90 -5.46
CA ALA A 77 16.20 -8.03 -6.55
C ALA A 77 15.60 -9.43 -6.62
N THR A 78 14.28 -9.49 -6.69
CA THR A 78 13.50 -10.72 -6.85
C THR A 78 12.65 -10.59 -8.11
N LEU A 79 12.73 -11.58 -8.99
CA LEU A 79 11.86 -11.69 -10.16
C LEU A 79 10.69 -12.62 -9.87
N LEU A 80 9.51 -12.24 -10.34
CA LEU A 80 8.34 -13.11 -10.40
C LEU A 80 8.02 -13.39 -11.87
N SER A 81 7.81 -14.66 -12.19
CA SER A 81 7.60 -15.14 -13.55
C SER A 81 6.51 -16.21 -13.58
N GLY A 82 5.87 -16.38 -14.74
CA GLY A 82 5.02 -17.54 -14.99
C GLY A 82 5.79 -18.84 -15.21
N ASN A 83 7.09 -18.75 -15.51
CA ASN A 83 7.97 -19.88 -15.84
C ASN A 83 9.24 -19.89 -14.97
N SER A 84 10.04 -20.97 -15.08
CA SER A 84 11.34 -21.08 -14.39
C SER A 84 12.27 -19.91 -14.73
N LEU A 85 13.09 -19.53 -13.74
CA LEU A 85 14.10 -18.47 -13.83
C LEU A 85 15.54 -19.03 -13.97
N ASP A 86 15.72 -20.35 -14.11
CA ASP A 86 17.05 -20.99 -14.05
C ASP A 86 18.07 -20.43 -15.07
N GLN A 87 17.57 -19.98 -16.22
CA GLN A 87 18.40 -19.40 -17.30
C GLN A 87 18.36 -17.86 -17.33
N VAL A 88 17.72 -17.23 -16.35
CA VAL A 88 17.62 -15.79 -16.22
C VAL A 88 18.71 -15.30 -15.28
N LYS A 89 19.58 -14.44 -15.79
CA LYS A 89 20.61 -13.75 -15.01
C LYS A 89 20.10 -12.36 -14.65
N ILE A 90 20.30 -11.98 -13.39
CA ILE A 90 20.00 -10.66 -12.88
C ILE A 90 21.26 -10.04 -12.29
N GLN A 91 21.57 -8.81 -12.69
CA GLN A 91 22.64 -8.02 -12.13
C GLN A 91 22.06 -6.68 -11.67
N THR A 92 22.43 -6.28 -10.46
CA THR A 92 21.97 -5.01 -9.87
C THR A 92 23.16 -4.12 -9.60
N ARG A 93 23.03 -2.84 -9.96
CA ARG A 93 23.99 -1.77 -9.69
C ARG A 93 23.29 -0.69 -8.87
N LEU A 94 23.99 -0.14 -7.88
CA LEU A 94 23.51 0.94 -7.04
C LEU A 94 24.53 2.06 -7.10
N MET A 95 24.20 3.20 -7.69
CA MET A 95 25.08 4.36 -7.77
C MET A 95 24.53 5.48 -6.87
N PRO A 96 25.31 5.97 -5.88
CA PRO A 96 24.87 7.09 -5.05
C PRO A 96 24.76 8.38 -5.87
N GLN A 97 23.64 9.10 -5.74
CA GLN A 97 23.44 10.41 -6.36
C GLN A 97 23.24 11.48 -5.27
N HIS A 98 24.30 11.74 -4.52
CA HIS A 98 24.28 12.75 -3.45
C HIS A 98 24.36 14.18 -4.02
N PRO A 99 23.59 15.14 -3.49
CA PRO A 99 23.61 16.53 -3.98
C PRO A 99 24.98 17.23 -3.92
N ASP A 100 25.83 16.86 -2.96
CA ASP A 100 27.08 17.54 -2.61
C ASP A 100 28.31 16.64 -2.65
N ALA A 101 28.19 15.42 -3.18
CA ALA A 101 29.32 14.51 -3.33
C ALA A 101 29.16 13.61 -4.56
N PRO A 102 30.15 13.57 -5.48
CA PRO A 102 30.06 12.72 -6.66
C PRO A 102 30.13 11.23 -6.29
N ALA A 103 29.50 10.39 -7.11
CA ALA A 103 29.63 8.95 -7.00
C ALA A 103 31.08 8.51 -7.22
N ARG A 104 31.47 7.42 -6.55
CA ARG A 104 32.74 6.75 -6.81
C ARG A 104 32.60 5.89 -8.06
N ALA A 105 33.72 5.65 -8.76
CA ALA A 105 33.73 4.81 -9.97
C ALA A 105 33.40 3.33 -9.72
N ASP A 106 33.47 2.87 -8.46
CA ASP A 106 33.14 1.52 -8.02
C ASP A 106 31.70 1.38 -7.51
N ASP A 107 30.88 2.43 -7.67
CA ASP A 107 29.48 2.53 -7.21
C ASP A 107 29.29 2.27 -5.71
N TYR A 108 30.36 2.39 -4.92
CA TYR A 108 30.29 2.14 -3.49
C TYR A 108 29.40 3.18 -2.80
N TRP A 109 28.39 2.73 -2.07
CA TRP A 109 27.63 3.57 -1.15
C TRP A 109 28.49 3.97 0.04
N PHE A 110 29.01 5.19 0.02
CA PHE A 110 29.70 5.76 1.17
C PHE A 110 28.71 6.39 2.15
N ALA A 111 29.10 6.42 3.43
CA ALA A 111 28.24 6.95 4.47
C ALA A 111 27.88 8.41 4.20
N TYR A 112 26.57 8.70 4.18
CA TYR A 112 26.06 10.01 3.81
C TYR A 112 25.18 10.62 4.89
N ILE A 113 25.25 11.93 5.08
CA ILE A 113 24.45 12.68 6.05
C ILE A 113 23.30 13.36 5.32
N VAL A 114 22.07 12.91 5.55
CA VAL A 114 20.88 13.58 5.03
C VAL A 114 20.50 14.69 6.00
N LYS A 115 20.80 15.94 5.61
CA LYS A 115 20.50 17.13 6.41
C LYS A 115 18.98 17.31 6.62
N VAL A 116 18.62 18.08 7.63
CA VAL A 116 17.21 18.36 7.99
C VAL A 116 16.44 18.89 6.78
N GLY A 117 15.30 18.25 6.46
CA GLY A 117 14.44 18.64 5.33
C GLY A 117 15.07 18.46 3.95
N LYS A 118 16.22 17.78 3.85
CA LYS A 118 16.90 17.49 2.58
C LYS A 118 16.66 16.05 2.13
N THR A 119 16.99 15.82 0.87
CA THR A 119 16.84 14.56 0.17
C THR A 119 18.19 14.13 -0.37
N THR A 120 18.46 12.84 -0.32
CA THR A 120 19.50 12.21 -1.13
C THR A 120 18.86 11.21 -2.08
N GLN A 121 19.49 10.99 -3.23
CA GLN A 121 19.01 10.08 -4.26
C GLN A 121 20.00 8.95 -4.49
N MET A 122 19.55 7.92 -5.18
CA MET A 122 20.36 6.82 -5.65
C MET A 122 19.80 6.34 -6.98
N GLU A 123 20.68 5.95 -7.89
CA GLU A 123 20.30 5.29 -9.12
C GLU A 123 20.45 3.77 -8.92
N ILE A 124 19.41 3.03 -9.26
CA ILE A 124 19.42 1.57 -9.24
C ILE A 124 19.22 1.10 -10.67
N THR A 125 20.23 0.43 -11.22
CA THR A 125 20.12 -0.26 -12.51
C THR A 125 19.95 -1.75 -12.27
N VAL A 126 18.96 -2.35 -12.93
CA VAL A 126 18.73 -3.79 -12.93
C VAL A 126 18.81 -4.29 -14.36
N ASP A 127 19.87 -5.04 -14.65
CA ASP A 127 20.10 -5.70 -15.94
C ASP A 127 19.64 -7.16 -15.82
N ILE A 128 18.70 -7.56 -16.69
CA ILE A 128 18.12 -8.89 -16.71
C ILE A 128 18.34 -9.49 -18.09
N GLN A 129 19.01 -10.63 -18.15
CA GLN A 129 19.30 -11.34 -19.40
C GLN A 129 18.80 -12.77 -19.33
N GLY A 130 18.23 -13.27 -20.42
CA GLY A 130 17.75 -14.65 -20.51
C GLY A 130 17.25 -14.97 -21.92
N PRO A 131 16.93 -16.24 -22.22
CA PRO A 131 16.51 -16.65 -23.56
C PRO A 131 15.11 -16.14 -23.95
N ASP A 132 14.18 -16.08 -23.00
CA ASP A 132 12.81 -15.54 -23.17
C ASP A 132 12.35 -14.89 -21.86
N LEU A 133 12.21 -13.57 -21.88
CA LEU A 133 11.80 -12.75 -20.74
C LEU A 133 10.31 -12.38 -20.76
N ASN A 134 9.53 -12.82 -21.77
CA ASN A 134 8.12 -12.44 -21.93
C ASN A 134 7.22 -12.95 -20.79
N GLN A 135 7.69 -13.96 -20.05
CA GLN A 135 6.96 -14.54 -18.91
C GLN A 135 7.26 -13.84 -17.58
N LEU A 136 8.26 -12.94 -17.54
CA LEU A 136 8.51 -12.11 -16.38
C LEU A 136 7.32 -11.19 -16.14
N LYS A 137 6.78 -11.23 -14.92
CA LYS A 137 5.61 -10.43 -14.53
C LYS A 137 6.03 -9.18 -13.77
N VAL A 138 6.96 -9.33 -12.83
CA VAL A 138 7.30 -8.31 -11.84
C VAL A 138 8.77 -8.39 -11.45
N LEU A 139 9.40 -7.23 -11.28
CA LEU A 139 10.62 -7.05 -10.52
C LEU A 139 10.27 -6.44 -9.16
N TRP A 140 10.58 -7.16 -8.08
CA TRP A 140 10.46 -6.67 -6.71
C TRP A 140 11.83 -6.36 -6.14
N LEU A 141 12.06 -5.09 -5.79
CA LEU A 141 13.29 -4.60 -5.18
C LEU A 141 13.08 -4.35 -3.69
N ARG A 142 14.03 -4.81 -2.88
CA ARG A 142 14.18 -4.42 -1.47
C ARG A 142 15.43 -3.58 -1.33
N VAL A 143 15.24 -2.30 -1.12
CA VAL A 143 16.32 -1.34 -0.81
C VAL A 143 16.50 -1.36 0.71
N ARG A 144 17.45 -2.15 1.20
CA ARG A 144 17.79 -2.21 2.62
C ARG A 144 18.76 -1.09 2.95
N TYR A 145 18.43 -0.30 3.95
CA TYR A 145 19.30 0.79 4.38
C TYR A 145 19.32 0.91 5.89
N ILE A 146 20.43 1.43 6.39
CA ILE A 146 20.60 1.72 7.80
C ILE A 146 20.39 3.22 8.01
N THR A 147 19.61 3.53 9.03
CA THR A 147 19.53 4.90 9.57
C THR A 147 20.29 4.93 10.87
N TYR A 148 21.16 5.92 11.02
CA TYR A 148 22.01 6.11 12.19
C TYR A 148 21.86 7.53 12.73
N GLY A 149 21.71 7.64 14.05
CA GLY A 149 21.44 8.90 14.74
C GLY A 149 21.20 8.69 16.24
N PRO A 150 20.51 9.61 16.94
CA PRO A 150 20.31 9.53 18.39
C PRO A 150 19.58 8.27 18.89
N GLN A 151 18.79 7.63 18.02
CA GLN A 151 18.12 6.35 18.33
C GLN A 151 19.00 5.12 18.03
N GLY A 152 20.28 5.34 17.72
CA GLY A 152 21.23 4.29 17.36
C GLY A 152 21.07 3.83 15.91
N ARG A 153 21.37 2.54 15.69
CA ARG A 153 21.37 1.89 14.37
C ARG A 153 20.02 1.22 14.12
N ILE A 154 19.26 1.74 13.16
CA ILE A 154 17.92 1.22 12.84
C ILE A 154 17.92 0.71 11.39
N PRO A 155 17.74 -0.60 11.16
CA PRO A 155 17.52 -1.13 9.83
C PRO A 155 16.14 -0.72 9.30
N LYS A 156 16.08 -0.40 8.02
CA LYS A 156 14.87 -0.10 7.27
C LYS A 156 14.93 -0.78 5.91
N THR A 157 13.77 -1.02 5.33
CA THR A 157 13.63 -1.48 3.96
C THR A 157 12.65 -0.58 3.22
N GLY A 158 13.06 -0.10 2.04
CA GLY A 158 12.17 0.43 1.02
C GLY A 158 11.83 -0.67 0.03
N HIS A 159 10.58 -0.75 -0.40
CA HIS A 159 10.16 -1.72 -1.41
C HIS A 159 9.77 -0.98 -2.68
N VAL A 160 10.22 -1.49 -3.83
CA VAL A 160 9.76 -1.06 -5.15
C VAL A 160 9.28 -2.27 -5.93
N VAL A 161 8.16 -2.16 -6.63
CA VAL A 161 7.52 -3.22 -7.39
C VAL A 161 7.31 -2.66 -8.78
N VAL A 162 8.09 -3.16 -9.74
CA VAL A 162 8.10 -2.70 -11.13
C VAL A 162 7.38 -3.75 -11.99
N PRO A 163 6.29 -3.40 -12.69
CA PRO A 163 5.65 -4.32 -13.62
C PRO A 163 6.52 -4.54 -14.86
N LEU A 164 6.61 -5.80 -15.32
CA LEU A 164 7.44 -6.19 -16.47
C LEU A 164 6.62 -6.74 -17.65
N ARG A 165 5.30 -6.86 -17.50
CA ARG A 165 4.41 -7.39 -18.53
C ARG A 165 3.19 -6.50 -18.70
N PHE A 166 2.98 -6.03 -19.92
CA PHE A 166 1.92 -5.09 -20.26
C PHE A 166 1.00 -5.70 -21.33
N PRO A 167 -0.28 -5.96 -21.02
CA PRO A 167 -1.26 -6.35 -22.03
C PRO A 167 -1.43 -5.27 -23.10
N ASN A 168 -1.77 -5.67 -24.32
CA ASN A 168 -2.14 -4.74 -25.39
C ASN A 168 -3.50 -4.09 -25.05
N PRO A 169 -3.56 -2.76 -24.84
CA PRO A 169 -4.81 -2.07 -24.52
C PRO A 169 -5.86 -2.07 -25.64
N GLU A 170 -5.47 -2.39 -26.88
CA GLU A 170 -6.38 -2.41 -28.03
C GLU A 170 -6.83 -3.85 -28.40
N ALA A 171 -6.46 -4.85 -27.60
CA ALA A 171 -6.87 -6.22 -27.85
C ALA A 171 -8.40 -6.36 -27.89
N ILE A 172 -8.91 -7.29 -28.71
CA ILE A 172 -10.36 -7.49 -28.88
C ILE A 172 -10.99 -7.86 -27.53
N PRO A 173 -11.93 -7.04 -27.02
CA PRO A 173 -12.48 -7.22 -25.68
C PRO A 173 -13.49 -8.37 -25.63
N ALA A 174 -13.40 -9.21 -24.60
CA ALA A 174 -14.38 -10.26 -24.32
C ALA A 174 -15.47 -9.73 -23.37
N TRP A 175 -16.54 -9.16 -23.94
CA TRP A 175 -17.68 -8.66 -23.18
C TRP A 175 -18.53 -9.80 -22.60
N ARG A 176 -18.92 -9.66 -21.33
CA ARG A 176 -19.84 -10.55 -20.60
C ARG A 176 -21.19 -9.83 -20.45
N SER A 177 -22.25 -10.42 -20.98
CA SER A 177 -23.61 -9.86 -20.90
C SER A 177 -24.38 -10.35 -19.67
N THR A 178 -25.18 -9.47 -19.07
CA THR A 178 -26.26 -9.80 -18.13
C THR A 178 -27.59 -9.22 -18.63
N GLU A 179 -28.68 -9.46 -17.91
CA GLU A 179 -29.97 -8.85 -18.23
C GLU A 179 -29.93 -7.32 -18.21
N ILE A 180 -29.12 -6.73 -17.33
CA ILE A 180 -29.12 -5.30 -17.03
C ILE A 180 -27.93 -4.52 -17.63
N ALA A 181 -26.84 -5.20 -18.01
CA ALA A 181 -25.61 -4.54 -18.46
C ALA A 181 -24.73 -5.45 -19.33
N GLU A 182 -23.87 -4.85 -20.15
CA GLU A 182 -22.67 -5.50 -20.68
C GLU A 182 -21.47 -5.12 -19.80
N ARG A 183 -20.53 -6.06 -19.61
CA ARG A 183 -19.40 -5.89 -18.70
C ARG A 183 -18.13 -6.34 -19.38
N LEU A 184 -17.10 -5.52 -19.32
CA LEU A 184 -15.78 -5.83 -19.83
C LEU A 184 -14.78 -5.84 -18.68
N PRO A 185 -14.33 -7.01 -18.23
CA PRO A 185 -13.15 -7.13 -17.38
C PRO A 185 -11.93 -6.72 -18.20
N VAL A 186 -11.21 -5.70 -17.74
CA VAL A 186 -10.09 -5.11 -18.48
C VAL A 186 -8.78 -5.61 -17.89
N ALA A 187 -8.03 -6.36 -18.69
CA ALA A 187 -6.73 -6.89 -18.28
C ALA A 187 -5.69 -5.76 -18.21
N THR A 188 -4.96 -5.68 -17.11
CA THR A 188 -3.90 -4.70 -16.91
C THR A 188 -2.56 -5.42 -16.67
N HIS A 189 -1.46 -4.67 -16.66
CA HIS A 189 -0.28 -5.14 -15.96
C HIS A 189 -0.59 -5.22 -14.45
N LEU A 190 0.30 -5.84 -13.65
CA LEU A 190 0.15 -5.76 -12.19
C LEU A 190 0.25 -4.30 -11.77
N LEU A 191 -0.87 -3.69 -11.35
CA LEU A 191 -0.88 -2.30 -10.91
C LEU A 191 -0.02 -2.14 -9.65
N THR A 192 0.86 -1.15 -9.64
CA THR A 192 1.79 -0.88 -8.54
C THR A 192 1.72 0.57 -8.08
N HIS A 193 2.47 0.92 -7.04
CA HIS A 193 2.61 2.30 -6.55
C HIS A 193 3.34 3.24 -7.52
N LEU A 194 3.78 2.74 -8.68
CA LEU A 194 4.32 3.55 -9.77
C LEU A 194 3.21 4.03 -10.72
N ASP A 195 1.99 3.49 -10.59
CA ASP A 195 0.85 3.81 -11.43
C ASP A 195 -0.06 4.87 -10.80
N ASP A 196 -0.74 5.61 -11.67
CA ASP A 196 -1.80 6.54 -11.30
C ASP A 196 -3.17 6.00 -11.80
N PRO A 197 -4.22 6.00 -10.95
CA PRO A 197 -5.53 5.48 -11.35
C PRO A 197 -6.11 6.11 -12.63
N VAL A 198 -5.93 7.42 -12.84
CA VAL A 198 -6.42 8.12 -14.02
C VAL A 198 -5.63 7.69 -15.25
N ALA A 199 -4.30 7.63 -15.15
CA ALA A 199 -3.44 7.16 -16.25
C ALA A 199 -3.75 5.71 -16.65
N VAL A 200 -4.02 4.84 -15.68
CA VAL A 200 -4.42 3.44 -15.90
C VAL A 200 -5.75 3.35 -16.64
N VAL A 201 -6.77 4.12 -16.23
CA VAL A 201 -8.06 4.18 -16.94
C VAL A 201 -7.88 4.72 -18.36
N LYS A 202 -7.11 5.81 -18.54
CA LYS A 202 -6.80 6.36 -19.86
C LYS A 202 -6.13 5.33 -20.77
N ARG A 203 -5.20 4.55 -20.24
CA ARG A 203 -4.45 3.54 -21.01
C ARG A 203 -5.32 2.34 -21.39
N TYR A 204 -6.01 1.73 -20.44
CA TYR A 204 -6.63 0.41 -20.62
C TYR A 204 -8.13 0.42 -20.90
N VAL A 205 -8.84 1.48 -20.50
CA VAL A 205 -10.30 1.52 -20.54
C VAL A 205 -10.81 2.37 -21.69
N MET A 206 -10.20 3.55 -21.90
CA MET A 206 -10.65 4.50 -22.92
C MET A 206 -10.71 3.94 -24.35
N PRO A 207 -9.83 3.00 -24.79
CA PRO A 207 -9.98 2.37 -26.11
C PRO A 207 -11.31 1.63 -26.33
N HIS A 208 -12.01 1.25 -25.25
CA HIS A 208 -13.25 0.46 -25.30
C HIS A 208 -14.49 1.20 -24.80
N ALA A 209 -14.29 2.36 -24.17
CA ALA A 209 -15.33 3.09 -23.47
C ALA A 209 -16.22 3.92 -24.41
N LYS A 210 -17.50 4.02 -24.04
CA LYS A 210 -18.51 4.86 -24.70
C LYS A 210 -19.15 5.82 -23.70
N PRO A 211 -19.72 6.95 -24.17
CA PRO A 211 -20.51 7.82 -23.31
C PRO A 211 -21.63 7.03 -22.60
N GLY A 212 -21.75 7.22 -21.29
CA GLY A 212 -22.72 6.51 -20.45
C GLY A 212 -22.19 5.22 -19.80
N ASP A 213 -21.00 4.75 -20.18
CA ASP A 213 -20.34 3.65 -19.48
C ASP A 213 -19.85 4.10 -18.08
N ILE A 214 -19.74 3.14 -17.17
CA ILE A 214 -19.26 3.32 -15.80
C ILE A 214 -18.03 2.43 -15.60
N ILE A 215 -16.89 2.99 -15.22
CA ILE A 215 -15.69 2.22 -14.90
C ILE A 215 -15.64 1.89 -13.40
N THR A 216 -15.43 0.63 -13.07
CA THR A 216 -15.25 0.18 -11.68
C THR A 216 -13.83 -0.27 -11.45
N LEU A 217 -13.23 0.15 -10.34
CA LEU A 217 -11.90 -0.25 -9.91
C LEU A 217 -12.00 -1.05 -8.62
N GLY A 218 -11.27 -2.15 -8.51
CA GLY A 218 -11.14 -2.88 -7.26
C GLY A 218 -10.49 -2.02 -6.16
N GLU A 219 -10.95 -2.19 -4.93
CA GLU A 219 -10.42 -1.51 -3.74
C GLU A 219 -8.89 -1.67 -3.62
N THR A 220 -8.43 -2.91 -3.59
CA THR A 220 -7.03 -3.27 -3.31
C THR A 220 -6.06 -2.71 -4.36
N PRO A 221 -6.31 -2.84 -5.68
CA PRO A 221 -5.47 -2.19 -6.70
C PRO A 221 -5.35 -0.67 -6.51
N VAL A 222 -6.44 0.03 -6.14
CA VAL A 222 -6.38 1.49 -5.89
C VAL A 222 -5.51 1.79 -4.68
N ALA A 223 -5.65 1.03 -3.60
CA ALA A 223 -4.78 1.17 -2.43
C ALA A 223 -3.29 0.92 -2.75
N ILE A 224 -3.01 -0.08 -3.59
CA ILE A 224 -1.65 -0.41 -4.04
C ILE A 224 -1.04 0.76 -4.83
N MET A 225 -1.78 1.32 -5.79
CA MET A 225 -1.36 2.51 -6.56
C MET A 225 -1.10 3.72 -5.66
N GLN A 226 -1.83 3.85 -4.55
CA GLN A 226 -1.62 4.90 -3.55
C GLN A 226 -0.46 4.62 -2.57
N GLY A 227 0.29 3.53 -2.73
CA GLY A 227 1.36 3.18 -1.80
C GLY A 227 0.88 2.70 -0.43
N ARG A 228 -0.39 2.28 -0.31
CA ARG A 228 -1.02 1.92 0.98
C ARG A 228 -0.86 0.44 1.31
N TRP A 229 0.39 -0.01 1.32
CA TRP A 229 0.79 -1.37 1.62
C TRP A 229 2.06 -1.36 2.45
N ARG A 230 2.23 -2.35 3.33
CA ARG A 230 3.34 -2.41 4.29
C ARG A 230 3.83 -3.84 4.46
N HIS A 231 5.12 -4.05 4.27
CA HIS A 231 5.70 -5.36 4.57
C HIS A 231 5.76 -5.53 6.08
N PRO A 232 5.46 -6.71 6.65
CA PRO A 232 5.55 -6.96 8.09
C PRO A 232 6.91 -6.58 8.70
N GLU A 233 8.01 -6.68 7.92
CA GLU A 233 9.35 -6.27 8.39
C GLU A 233 9.48 -4.77 8.66
N THR A 234 8.63 -3.95 8.04
CA THR A 234 8.62 -2.49 8.20
C THR A 234 7.66 -2.03 9.31
N VAL A 235 6.80 -2.92 9.79
CA VAL A 235 5.83 -2.64 10.86
C VAL A 235 6.48 -2.98 12.20
N LYS A 236 6.37 -2.07 13.17
CA LYS A 236 6.87 -2.27 14.53
C LYS A 236 5.68 -2.37 15.50
N PRO A 237 5.14 -3.57 15.74
CA PRO A 237 4.05 -3.72 16.69
C PRO A 237 4.41 -3.13 18.05
N GLY A 238 3.46 -2.40 18.64
CA GLY A 238 3.51 -1.84 19.98
C GLY A 238 2.83 -2.77 20.99
N TRP A 239 2.69 -2.28 22.23
CA TRP A 239 2.03 -3.04 23.28
C TRP A 239 0.54 -3.30 22.97
N VAL A 240 -0.18 -2.27 22.51
CA VAL A 240 -1.62 -2.37 22.18
C VAL A 240 -1.84 -3.44 21.11
N ALA A 241 -1.08 -3.38 20.02
CA ALA A 241 -1.25 -4.31 18.91
C ALA A 241 -0.98 -5.77 19.31
N ARG A 242 0.10 -6.03 20.05
CA ARG A 242 0.45 -7.37 20.54
C ARG A 242 -0.56 -7.95 21.53
N ARG A 243 -1.39 -7.13 22.18
CA ARG A 243 -2.38 -7.60 23.16
C ARG A 243 -3.76 -7.76 22.56
N LEU A 244 -4.21 -6.76 21.79
CA LEU A 244 -5.56 -6.76 21.26
C LEU A 244 -5.76 -7.78 20.15
N CYS A 245 -4.72 -8.14 19.38
CA CYS A 245 -4.84 -9.08 18.26
C CYS A 245 -5.40 -10.45 18.68
N TYR A 246 -5.05 -10.94 19.88
CA TYR A 246 -5.53 -12.24 20.40
C TYR A 246 -7.03 -12.32 20.68
N TYR A 247 -7.74 -11.19 20.68
CA TYR A 247 -9.19 -11.15 20.91
C TYR A 247 -10.02 -11.17 19.63
N PHE A 248 -9.37 -11.20 18.46
CA PHE A 248 -10.02 -11.30 17.15
C PHE A 248 -10.04 -12.76 16.69
N MET A 249 -11.00 -13.10 15.82
CA MET A 249 -11.04 -14.44 15.23
C MET A 249 -9.75 -14.68 14.41
N PRO A 250 -9.15 -15.87 14.44
CA PRO A 250 -7.88 -16.13 13.75
C PRO A 250 -7.89 -15.84 12.24
N THR A 251 -9.06 -15.86 11.61
CA THR A 251 -9.26 -15.54 10.19
C THR A 251 -9.37 -14.05 9.89
N SER A 252 -9.29 -13.18 10.91
CA SER A 252 -9.33 -11.74 10.75
C SER A 252 -7.94 -11.17 10.49
N SER A 253 -7.83 -10.20 9.59
CA SER A 253 -6.62 -9.41 9.34
C SER A 253 -6.13 -8.63 10.57
N LEU A 254 -6.96 -8.49 11.60
CA LEU A 254 -6.60 -7.86 12.88
C LEU A 254 -6.15 -8.87 13.95
N ALA A 255 -6.12 -10.17 13.64
CA ALA A 255 -5.67 -11.23 14.53
C ALA A 255 -4.14 -11.34 14.63
N THR A 256 -3.40 -10.61 13.80
CA THR A 256 -1.94 -10.51 13.89
C THR A 256 -1.50 -9.18 14.52
N ALA A 257 -0.32 -9.18 15.13
CA ALA A 257 0.23 -7.98 15.75
C ALA A 257 0.58 -6.90 14.70
N CYS A 258 0.99 -7.29 13.48
CA CYS A 258 1.30 -6.34 12.41
C CYS A 258 0.04 -5.75 11.77
N GLY A 259 -0.98 -6.57 11.51
CA GLY A 259 -2.29 -6.08 11.04
C GLY A 259 -2.94 -5.13 12.05
N MET A 260 -2.97 -5.50 13.33
CA MET A 260 -3.46 -4.62 14.40
C MET A 260 -2.62 -3.35 14.55
N GLN A 261 -1.29 -3.43 14.42
CA GLN A 261 -0.44 -2.23 14.49
C GLN A 261 -0.73 -1.28 13.33
N THR A 262 -1.02 -1.81 12.13
CA THR A 262 -1.39 -1.00 10.97
C THR A 262 -2.68 -0.22 11.23
N LEU A 263 -3.68 -0.84 11.88
CA LEU A 263 -4.87 -0.13 12.34
C LEU A 263 -4.55 0.94 13.40
N VAL A 264 -3.69 0.61 14.37
CA VAL A 264 -3.24 1.55 15.40
C VAL A 264 -2.52 2.76 14.81
N ASP A 265 -1.70 2.58 13.78
CA ASP A 265 -0.97 3.66 13.13
C ASP A 265 -1.90 4.65 12.40
N VAL A 266 -3.03 4.14 11.88
CA VAL A 266 -4.01 4.97 11.15
C VAL A 266 -5.03 5.61 12.08
N SER A 267 -5.58 4.83 13.02
CA SER A 267 -6.70 5.26 13.87
C SER A 267 -6.25 5.83 15.21
N GLY A 268 -5.01 5.58 15.61
CA GLY A 268 -4.46 5.95 16.91
C GLY A 268 -4.74 4.90 17.99
N ALA A 269 -3.72 4.64 18.82
CA ALA A 269 -3.78 3.60 19.86
C ALA A 269 -4.96 3.78 20.83
N TRP A 270 -5.22 5.02 21.28
CA TRP A 270 -6.31 5.30 22.21
C TRP A 270 -7.69 5.01 21.62
N ARG A 271 -7.91 5.39 20.35
CA ARG A 271 -9.17 5.12 19.64
C ARG A 271 -9.40 3.63 19.46
N VAL A 272 -8.35 2.86 19.10
CA VAL A 272 -8.45 1.41 18.97
C VAL A 272 -8.78 0.74 20.30
N VAL A 273 -8.13 1.15 21.40
CA VAL A 273 -8.43 0.63 22.74
C VAL A 273 -9.86 0.97 23.16
N TYR A 274 -10.29 2.22 22.97
CA TYR A 274 -11.66 2.65 23.24
C TYR A 274 -12.69 1.84 22.44
N ALA A 275 -12.48 1.72 21.12
CA ALA A 275 -13.34 0.94 20.24
C ALA A 275 -13.42 -0.53 20.66
N PHE A 276 -12.30 -1.10 21.12
CA PHE A 276 -12.24 -2.47 21.62
C PHE A 276 -13.07 -2.65 22.89
N ILE A 277 -12.89 -1.77 23.89
CA ILE A 277 -13.62 -1.85 25.17
C ILE A 277 -15.12 -1.66 24.92
N VAL A 278 -15.52 -0.61 24.20
CA VAL A 278 -16.93 -0.33 23.93
C VAL A 278 -17.56 -1.41 23.04
N GLY A 279 -16.83 -1.88 22.02
CA GLY A 279 -17.30 -2.96 21.15
C GLY A 279 -17.51 -4.28 21.90
N ALA A 280 -16.62 -4.61 22.84
CA ALA A 280 -16.76 -5.79 23.69
C ALA A 280 -17.97 -5.68 24.64
N ILE A 281 -18.17 -4.50 25.24
CA ILE A 281 -19.33 -4.22 26.10
C ILE A 281 -20.64 -4.31 25.29
N ALA A 282 -20.72 -3.66 24.13
CA ALA A 282 -21.90 -3.69 23.28
C ALA A 282 -22.24 -5.09 22.79
N LYS A 283 -21.23 -5.89 22.41
CA LYS A 283 -21.45 -7.29 22.03
C LYS A 283 -22.00 -8.11 23.20
N LYS A 284 -21.43 -7.93 24.40
CA LYS A 284 -21.78 -8.75 25.58
C LYS A 284 -23.09 -8.34 26.25
N ILE A 285 -23.41 -7.05 26.28
CA ILE A 285 -24.57 -6.51 27.00
C ILE A 285 -25.73 -6.21 26.04
N LEU A 286 -25.44 -5.64 24.86
CA LEU A 286 -26.46 -5.17 23.92
C LEU A 286 -26.70 -6.15 22.76
N GLY A 287 -25.91 -7.23 22.66
CA GLY A 287 -26.02 -8.21 21.58
C GLY A 287 -25.70 -7.63 20.18
N GLN A 288 -25.03 -6.48 20.10
CA GLN A 288 -24.70 -5.81 18.84
C GLN A 288 -23.25 -6.09 18.42
N PRO A 289 -22.99 -7.09 17.54
CA PRO A 289 -21.66 -7.34 17.02
C PRO A 289 -21.23 -6.23 16.05
N GLY A 290 -19.92 -6.00 15.94
CA GLY A 290 -19.35 -5.14 14.89
C GLY A 290 -19.19 -3.66 15.22
N LEU A 291 -19.61 -3.20 16.41
CA LEU A 291 -19.43 -1.82 16.87
C LEU A 291 -17.94 -1.40 16.95
N PHE A 292 -17.05 -2.36 17.24
CA PHE A 292 -15.60 -2.15 17.18
C PHE A 292 -15.18 -1.51 15.85
N TYR A 293 -15.62 -2.07 14.72
CA TYR A 293 -15.21 -1.62 13.39
C TYR A 293 -15.76 -0.23 13.06
N GLN A 294 -16.94 0.12 13.56
CA GLN A 294 -17.51 1.46 13.38
C GLN A 294 -16.71 2.51 14.17
N LEU A 295 -16.35 2.19 15.42
CA LEU A 295 -15.62 3.10 16.29
C LEU A 295 -14.14 3.21 15.92
N ALA A 296 -13.50 2.10 15.54
CA ALA A 296 -12.10 2.06 15.15
C ALA A 296 -11.82 2.81 13.83
N GLY A 297 -12.86 3.08 13.03
CA GLY A 297 -12.79 3.81 11.76
C GLY A 297 -12.91 2.88 10.55
N GLU A 298 -13.21 3.46 9.39
CA GLU A 298 -13.53 2.71 8.16
C GLU A 298 -12.45 1.70 7.77
N GLN A 299 -11.18 2.07 7.98
CA GLN A 299 -10.02 1.25 7.66
C GLN A 299 -9.97 -0.07 8.45
N ALA A 300 -10.63 -0.17 9.62
CA ALA A 300 -10.67 -1.41 10.39
C ALA A 300 -11.32 -2.57 9.62
N ARG A 301 -12.17 -2.29 8.63
CA ARG A 301 -12.81 -3.29 7.76
C ARG A 301 -12.09 -3.52 6.44
N LEU A 302 -11.13 -2.65 6.12
CA LEU A 302 -10.48 -2.59 4.81
C LEU A 302 -9.01 -3.05 4.86
N ILE A 303 -8.45 -3.23 6.06
CA ILE A 303 -7.12 -3.78 6.21
C ILE A 303 -7.17 -5.25 5.85
N ASP A 304 -6.36 -5.62 4.87
CA ASP A 304 -6.08 -6.99 4.50
C ASP A 304 -4.65 -7.34 4.94
N ASP A 305 -4.50 -8.50 5.59
CA ASP A 305 -3.20 -8.94 6.09
C ASP A 305 -2.49 -9.77 5.01
N VAL A 306 -1.32 -10.31 5.34
CA VAL A 306 -0.62 -11.25 4.45
C VAL A 306 -1.55 -12.37 3.98
N THR A 307 -1.28 -12.92 2.79
CA THR A 307 -2.05 -13.93 2.04
C THR A 307 -3.32 -13.46 1.32
N GLY A 308 -3.71 -12.19 1.45
CA GLY A 308 -4.93 -11.65 0.82
C GLY A 308 -4.80 -11.20 -0.64
N THR A 309 -3.58 -11.12 -1.19
CA THR A 309 -3.31 -10.41 -2.46
C THR A 309 -2.45 -11.19 -3.46
N LEU A 310 -2.28 -10.66 -4.68
CA LEU A 310 -1.36 -11.20 -5.68
C LEU A 310 0.12 -11.02 -5.28
N PRO A 311 1.00 -11.97 -5.61
CA PRO A 311 2.43 -11.77 -5.46
C PRO A 311 2.98 -10.52 -6.18
N PRO A 312 3.85 -9.73 -5.53
CA PRO A 312 4.44 -9.96 -4.21
C PRO A 312 3.59 -9.45 -3.02
N TYR A 313 2.46 -8.80 -3.27
CA TYR A 313 1.58 -8.20 -2.25
C TYR A 313 0.89 -9.23 -1.34
N ASP A 314 0.94 -10.53 -1.67
CA ASP A 314 0.60 -11.62 -0.74
C ASP A 314 1.47 -11.59 0.53
N GLN A 315 2.67 -11.00 0.47
CA GLN A 315 3.58 -10.85 1.61
C GLN A 315 3.42 -9.49 2.34
N PHE A 316 2.37 -8.74 2.03
CA PHE A 316 2.17 -7.39 2.55
C PHE A 316 0.81 -7.24 3.21
N ILE A 317 0.74 -6.32 4.16
CA ILE A 317 -0.52 -5.80 4.69
C ILE A 317 -0.96 -4.67 3.77
N VAL A 318 -2.16 -4.76 3.20
CA VAL A 318 -2.74 -3.74 2.34
C VAL A 318 -3.86 -3.03 3.10
N LEU A 319 -3.88 -1.69 3.05
CA LEU A 319 -4.93 -0.90 3.67
C LEU A 319 -5.97 -0.51 2.62
N GLY A 320 -7.18 -0.12 3.05
CA GLY A 320 -8.16 0.45 2.11
C GLY A 320 -7.72 1.79 1.52
N PRO A 321 -8.24 2.20 0.37
CA PRO A 321 -7.84 3.41 -0.36
C PRO A 321 -8.06 4.68 0.48
N HIS A 322 -7.20 5.66 0.26
CA HIS A 322 -7.30 7.00 0.82
C HIS A 322 -8.12 7.89 -0.10
N GLN A 323 -9.08 8.63 0.47
CA GLN A 323 -9.96 9.56 -0.26
C GLN A 323 -10.54 8.95 -1.55
N PRO A 324 -11.21 7.78 -1.49
CA PRO A 324 -11.69 7.08 -2.67
C PRO A 324 -12.66 7.94 -3.51
N GLN A 325 -13.41 8.83 -2.87
CA GLN A 325 -14.29 9.78 -3.55
C GLN A 325 -13.52 10.76 -4.46
N GLN A 326 -12.39 11.29 -4.00
CA GLN A 326 -11.55 12.17 -4.81
C GLN A 326 -10.97 11.43 -6.03
N VAL A 327 -10.64 10.14 -5.88
CA VAL A 327 -10.12 9.32 -6.98
C VAL A 327 -11.17 9.18 -8.08
N VAL A 328 -12.41 8.81 -7.76
CA VAL A 328 -13.47 8.64 -8.78
C VAL A 328 -13.86 9.97 -9.42
N GLU A 329 -13.84 11.08 -8.67
CA GLU A 329 -14.08 12.42 -9.20
C GLU A 329 -12.97 12.87 -10.16
N ASN A 330 -11.71 12.56 -9.86
CA ASN A 330 -10.60 12.85 -10.74
C ASN A 330 -10.69 12.03 -12.03
N ILE A 331 -11.07 10.76 -11.96
CA ILE A 331 -11.30 9.91 -13.14
C ILE A 331 -12.38 10.55 -14.02
N LEU A 332 -13.54 10.90 -13.46
CA LEU A 332 -14.62 11.56 -14.22
C LEU A 332 -14.15 12.86 -14.86
N LYS A 333 -13.46 13.72 -14.11
CA LYS A 333 -12.96 15.00 -14.61
C LYS A 333 -12.01 14.83 -15.79
N GLU A 334 -11.11 13.86 -15.71
CA GLU A 334 -10.01 13.67 -16.66
C GLU A 334 -10.35 12.78 -17.85
N THR A 335 -11.41 11.97 -17.75
CA THR A 335 -11.78 10.98 -18.78
C THR A 335 -13.21 11.14 -19.31
N GLY A 336 -14.07 11.86 -18.58
CA GLY A 336 -15.49 11.95 -18.86
C GLY A 336 -16.31 10.71 -18.47
N LEU A 337 -15.68 9.65 -17.94
CA LEU A 337 -16.37 8.42 -17.53
C LEU A 337 -16.83 8.49 -16.07
N ALA A 338 -18.07 8.05 -15.83
CA ALA A 338 -18.53 7.79 -14.47
C ALA A 338 -17.67 6.67 -13.85
N ALA A 339 -17.36 6.76 -12.56
CA ALA A 339 -16.43 5.84 -11.92
C ALA A 339 -16.91 5.40 -10.54
N ALA A 340 -16.51 4.19 -10.14
CA ALA A 340 -16.75 3.66 -8.80
C ALA A 340 -15.55 2.85 -8.30
N ILE A 341 -15.31 2.88 -7.00
CA ILE A 341 -14.37 1.97 -6.32
C ILE A 341 -15.20 0.96 -5.54
N VAL A 342 -14.93 -0.33 -5.79
CA VAL A 342 -15.74 -1.43 -5.30
C VAL A 342 -14.88 -2.49 -4.64
N ASP A 343 -15.43 -3.09 -3.60
CA ASP A 343 -14.96 -4.32 -2.97
C ASP A 343 -16.01 -5.40 -3.27
N VAL A 344 -15.63 -6.38 -4.09
CA VAL A 344 -16.50 -7.46 -4.56
C VAL A 344 -15.89 -8.77 -4.07
N ASN A 345 -16.70 -9.56 -3.36
CA ASN A 345 -16.28 -10.87 -2.90
C ASN A 345 -17.09 -12.00 -3.55
N ASP A 346 -16.54 -13.22 -3.51
CA ASP A 346 -17.15 -14.41 -4.13
C ASP A 346 -18.45 -14.86 -3.46
N LEU A 347 -18.78 -14.30 -2.29
CA LEU A 347 -20.04 -14.52 -1.58
C LEU A 347 -21.18 -13.63 -2.10
N LYS A 348 -21.04 -13.10 -3.33
CA LYS A 348 -22.02 -12.23 -4.00
C LYS A 348 -22.31 -10.94 -3.24
N ALA A 349 -21.37 -10.45 -2.45
CA ALA A 349 -21.49 -9.16 -1.80
C ALA A 349 -20.65 -8.13 -2.55
N VAL A 350 -21.31 -7.04 -2.95
CA VAL A 350 -20.68 -5.89 -3.59
C VAL A 350 -20.80 -4.71 -2.64
N LYS A 351 -19.66 -4.14 -2.27
CA LYS A 351 -19.57 -2.95 -1.44
C LYS A 351 -18.97 -1.82 -2.27
N ILE A 352 -19.75 -0.76 -2.47
CA ILE A 352 -19.30 0.45 -3.15
C ILE A 352 -18.67 1.37 -2.10
N LEU A 353 -17.37 1.65 -2.24
CA LEU A 353 -16.63 2.54 -1.33
C LEU A 353 -16.76 4.00 -1.75
N ALA A 354 -16.82 4.26 -3.06
CA ALA A 354 -17.01 5.58 -3.63
C ALA A 354 -17.61 5.45 -5.03
N ALA A 355 -18.37 6.46 -5.44
CA ALA A 355 -18.90 6.55 -6.81
C ALA A 355 -19.10 8.02 -7.21
N THR A 356 -18.96 8.30 -8.50
CA THR A 356 -19.30 9.60 -9.06
C THR A 356 -20.79 9.89 -8.90
N SER A 357 -21.15 11.16 -8.77
CA SER A 357 -22.55 11.58 -8.68
C SER A 357 -23.38 11.07 -9.86
N GLY A 358 -24.60 10.59 -9.58
CA GLY A 358 -25.52 10.06 -10.59
C GLY A 358 -25.34 8.57 -10.94
N VAL A 359 -24.31 7.88 -10.42
CA VAL A 359 -24.19 6.42 -10.56
C VAL A 359 -25.30 5.71 -9.79
N ASN A 360 -26.05 4.86 -10.49
CA ASN A 360 -27.06 4.01 -9.87
C ASN A 360 -26.37 2.83 -9.14
N SER A 361 -26.30 2.91 -7.82
CA SER A 361 -25.66 1.89 -6.97
C SER A 361 -26.33 0.52 -7.06
N ALA A 362 -27.65 0.46 -7.18
CA ALA A 362 -28.38 -0.81 -7.29
C ALA A 362 -28.05 -1.52 -8.61
N LEU A 363 -28.03 -0.78 -9.73
CA LEU A 363 -27.61 -1.30 -11.03
C LEU A 363 -26.17 -1.80 -10.97
N LEU A 364 -25.26 -1.01 -10.38
CA LEU A 364 -23.85 -1.37 -10.31
C LEU A 364 -23.63 -2.63 -9.47
N SER A 365 -24.24 -2.72 -8.29
CA SER A 365 -24.15 -3.90 -7.44
C SER A 365 -24.71 -5.15 -8.13
N GLN A 366 -25.83 -5.03 -8.84
CA GLN A 366 -26.39 -6.15 -9.60
C GLN A 366 -25.50 -6.54 -10.79
N ALA A 367 -24.84 -5.57 -11.44
CA ALA A 367 -23.94 -5.83 -12.55
C ALA A 367 -22.64 -6.53 -12.11
N LEU A 368 -22.22 -6.35 -10.86
CA LEU A 368 -20.96 -6.90 -10.34
C LEU A 368 -21.14 -8.13 -9.43
N ILE A 369 -22.38 -8.57 -9.18
CA ILE A 369 -22.71 -9.55 -8.13
C ILE A 369 -22.04 -10.93 -8.29
N ASP A 370 -21.71 -11.32 -9.52
CA ASP A 370 -21.03 -12.57 -9.88
C ASP A 370 -19.51 -12.40 -10.04
N ASN A 371 -18.95 -11.28 -9.57
CA ASN A 371 -17.53 -10.92 -9.66
C ASN A 371 -16.97 -11.04 -11.10
N PRO A 372 -17.36 -10.15 -12.03
CA PRO A 372 -16.88 -10.19 -13.41
C PRO A 372 -15.37 -9.94 -13.52
N ALA A 373 -14.77 -9.26 -12.54
CA ALA A 373 -13.33 -9.07 -12.46
C ALA A 373 -12.55 -10.39 -12.27
N GLY A 374 -13.24 -11.48 -11.87
CA GLY A 374 -12.63 -12.78 -11.66
C GLY A 374 -11.77 -12.85 -10.40
N ASN A 375 -10.98 -13.92 -10.32
CA ASN A 375 -10.04 -14.11 -9.21
C ASN A 375 -8.73 -13.36 -9.48
N ALA A 376 -7.94 -13.20 -8.41
CA ALA A 376 -6.66 -12.50 -8.43
C ALA A 376 -5.78 -12.83 -9.66
N ASP A 377 -5.69 -14.11 -10.05
CA ASP A 377 -4.83 -14.56 -11.14
C ASP A 377 -5.23 -14.07 -12.54
N GLU A 378 -6.46 -13.59 -12.74
CA GLU A 378 -6.95 -13.08 -14.02
C GLU A 378 -6.38 -11.69 -14.38
N GLN A 379 -5.84 -10.96 -13.39
CA GLN A 379 -5.25 -9.61 -13.56
C GLN A 379 -6.18 -8.61 -14.27
N THR A 380 -7.47 -8.67 -13.95
CA THR A 380 -8.53 -7.78 -14.46
C THR A 380 -9.11 -6.88 -13.35
N PRO A 381 -8.29 -6.00 -12.74
CA PRO A 381 -8.71 -5.18 -11.59
C PRO A 381 -9.72 -4.08 -11.93
N LEU A 382 -10.03 -3.88 -13.21
CA LEU A 382 -10.97 -2.89 -13.70
C LEU A 382 -12.10 -3.60 -14.45
N VAL A 383 -13.33 -3.13 -14.28
CA VAL A 383 -14.48 -3.60 -15.05
C VAL A 383 -15.23 -2.40 -15.62
N LEU A 384 -15.31 -2.34 -16.94
CA LEU A 384 -16.13 -1.36 -17.63
C LEU A 384 -17.56 -1.90 -17.74
N VAL A 385 -18.51 -1.21 -17.13
CA VAL A 385 -19.93 -1.56 -17.12
C VAL A 385 -20.67 -0.64 -18.07
N ARG A 386 -21.37 -1.24 -19.04
CA ARG A 386 -22.28 -0.56 -19.96
C ARG A 386 -23.71 -0.92 -19.59
N PRO A 387 -24.45 -0.02 -18.91
CA PRO A 387 -25.87 -0.23 -18.64
C PRO A 387 -26.65 -0.47 -19.94
N ARG A 388 -27.57 -1.44 -19.94
CA ARG A 388 -28.55 -1.54 -21.02
C ARG A 388 -29.61 -0.47 -20.80
N ALA A 389 -30.04 0.19 -21.88
CA ALA A 389 -31.16 1.12 -21.80
C ALA A 389 -32.37 0.34 -21.24
N GLN A 390 -33.01 0.87 -20.19
CA GLN A 390 -34.33 0.40 -19.79
C GLN A 390 -35.27 0.76 -20.94
N GLY A 391 -35.75 -0.26 -21.65
CA GLY A 391 -36.72 -0.11 -22.73
C GLY A 391 -38.07 0.39 -22.26
#